data_AF-A0A0G2HW10-F1
#
_entry.id   AF-A0A0G2HW10-F1
#
_cell.length_a   1.000
_cell.length_b   1.000
_cell.length_c   1.000
_cell.angle_alpha   90.00
_cell.angle_beta   90.00
_cell.angle_gamma   90.00
#
_symmetry.space_group_name_H-M   'P 1'
#
loop_
_entity.id
_entity.type
_entity.pdbx_description
1 polymer ?
#
loop_
_entity_poly.entity_id
_entity_poly.type
_entity_poly.pdbx_seq_one_letter_code
_entity_poly.pdbx_strand_id
1 'polypeptide(L)'
;MGTIRYHLCIPHVDGLDEYIKKYPGRVVHSKYYRSPTVYSGQKVLTIGNSASGSDIFNELTKTAHLPVYSSRRRKSPFEGDKPQPGVEWKPIITRYHADGTVEFEDGTTLGAGEVDKIIYATGYRPSFPFWNERANGRPIYDYEVGKLVNTYWHTFFHDLPTLAVVGIEKGLTFRSFEYQAVAVARLFSGRNAIPLPPAREQRRWEEERTEWVKATGKKFHDIESEPGRLGEDSFKWLGYLYRLAGLGTLTGDGRVPPVLSKELLHAVRTIHKYPRYDEDAAGGEVYGYHGGSSTGGKHAAKDWVVVDGL
;
A
#
# COMPACT_ATOMS: atom_id res chain seq x y z
N MET A 1 3.67 -21.57 10.92
CA MET A 1 3.87 -20.15 10.55
C MET A 1 3.62 -20.02 9.06
N GLY A 2 2.62 -19.22 8.66
CA GLY A 2 2.31 -18.95 7.25
C GLY A 2 2.79 -17.54 6.86
N THR A 3 3.10 -17.32 5.58
CA THR A 3 3.59 -16.03 5.08
C THR A 3 2.55 -15.38 4.18
N ILE A 4 2.25 -14.10 4.43
CA ILE A 4 1.43 -13.27 3.54
C ILE A 4 2.23 -13.06 2.25
N ARG A 5 1.64 -13.40 1.11
CA ARG A 5 2.19 -13.10 -0.22
C ARG A 5 1.51 -11.87 -0.79
N TYR A 6 2.15 -11.25 -1.78
CA TYR A 6 1.62 -10.10 -2.48
C TYR A 6 1.56 -10.41 -3.98
N HIS A 7 0.34 -10.50 -4.52
CA HIS A 7 0.12 -10.66 -5.95
C HIS A 7 0.09 -9.30 -6.65
N LEU A 8 0.58 -9.28 -7.89
CA LEU A 8 0.58 -8.12 -8.75
C LEU A 8 -0.86 -7.65 -8.98
N CYS A 9 -1.07 -6.34 -9.06
CA CYS A 9 -2.39 -5.78 -9.33
C CYS A 9 -2.34 -5.04 -10.67
N ILE A 10 -2.69 -5.71 -11.77
CA ILE A 10 -2.87 -5.06 -13.08
C ILE A 10 -4.38 -4.92 -13.33
N PRO A 11 -4.92 -3.69 -13.43
CA PRO A 11 -6.34 -3.51 -13.73
C PRO A 11 -6.67 -4.01 -15.12
N HIS A 12 -7.88 -4.54 -15.28
CA HIS A 12 -8.43 -4.77 -16.61
C HIS A 12 -8.50 -3.45 -17.39
N VAL A 13 -8.05 -3.48 -18.63
CA VAL A 13 -8.13 -2.41 -19.61
C VAL A 13 -8.40 -3.06 -20.96
N ASP A 14 -9.32 -2.49 -21.74
CA ASP A 14 -9.72 -3.06 -23.02
C ASP A 14 -8.52 -3.27 -23.94
N GLY A 15 -8.40 -4.45 -24.55
CA GLY A 15 -7.33 -4.80 -25.48
C GLY A 15 -5.96 -5.10 -24.84
N LEU A 16 -5.82 -5.03 -23.51
CA LEU A 16 -4.54 -5.28 -22.84
C LEU A 16 -4.01 -6.70 -23.07
N ASP A 17 -4.88 -7.71 -23.02
CA ASP A 17 -4.49 -9.11 -23.19
C ASP A 17 -3.96 -9.38 -24.59
N GLU A 18 -4.64 -8.87 -25.62
CA GLU A 18 -4.19 -8.93 -27.01
C GLU A 18 -2.88 -8.15 -27.20
N TYR A 19 -2.75 -6.99 -26.55
CA TYR A 19 -1.56 -6.15 -26.60
C TYR A 19 -0.34 -6.87 -26.02
N ILE A 20 -0.47 -7.51 -24.85
CA ILE A 20 0.60 -8.28 -24.21
C ILE A 20 1.03 -9.46 -25.10
N LYS A 21 0.07 -10.18 -25.68
CA LYS A 21 0.34 -11.30 -26.59
C LYS A 21 1.08 -10.85 -27.85
N LYS A 22 0.72 -9.68 -28.39
CA LYS A 22 1.33 -9.14 -29.62
C LYS A 22 2.70 -8.50 -29.38
N TYR A 23 2.90 -7.86 -28.22
CA TYR A 23 4.13 -7.16 -27.86
C TYR A 23 4.75 -7.77 -26.58
N PRO A 24 5.26 -9.00 -26.63
CA PRO A 24 5.77 -9.69 -25.45
C PRO A 24 6.90 -8.89 -24.78
N GLY A 25 6.81 -8.74 -23.46
CA GLY A 25 7.77 -7.99 -22.65
C GLY A 25 7.66 -6.46 -22.75
N ARG A 26 6.75 -5.90 -23.55
CA ARG A 26 6.49 -4.45 -23.58
C ARG A 26 5.80 -3.99 -22.29
N VAL A 27 4.89 -4.79 -21.76
CA VAL A 27 4.19 -4.51 -20.50
C VAL A 27 4.84 -5.30 -19.37
N VAL A 28 5.22 -4.63 -18.29
CA VAL A 28 5.79 -5.23 -17.08
C VAL A 28 5.17 -4.61 -15.82
N HIS A 29 5.27 -5.31 -14.70
CA HIS A 29 4.94 -4.74 -13.39
C HIS A 29 6.20 -4.21 -12.71
N SER A 30 6.05 -3.21 -11.82
CA SER A 30 7.12 -2.67 -10.97
C SER A 30 7.85 -3.73 -10.12
N LYS A 31 7.25 -4.92 -9.94
CA LYS A 31 7.89 -6.06 -9.26
C LYS A 31 9.15 -6.53 -9.99
N TYR A 32 9.20 -6.34 -11.31
CA TYR A 32 10.30 -6.75 -12.17
C TYR A 32 11.30 -5.63 -12.44
N TYR A 33 10.96 -4.40 -12.05
CA TYR A 33 11.89 -3.27 -12.14
C TYR A 33 13.08 -3.50 -11.18
N ARG A 34 14.29 -3.36 -11.70
CA ARG A 34 15.55 -3.54 -10.93
C ARG A 34 16.52 -2.38 -11.07
N SER A 35 16.58 -1.79 -12.25
CA SER A 35 17.48 -0.69 -12.56
C SER A 35 16.92 0.14 -13.71
N PRO A 36 17.13 1.47 -13.72
CA PRO A 36 16.77 2.33 -14.83
C PRO A 36 17.63 2.07 -16.09
N THR A 37 18.82 1.48 -15.95
CA THR A 37 19.79 1.28 -17.05
C THR A 37 19.23 0.44 -18.21
N VAL A 38 18.35 -0.54 -17.93
CA VAL A 38 17.76 -1.38 -18.98
C VAL A 38 16.72 -0.62 -19.84
N TYR A 39 16.38 0.61 -19.46
CA TYR A 39 15.46 1.50 -20.15
C TYR A 39 16.18 2.67 -20.84
N SER A 40 17.52 2.67 -20.88
CA SER A 40 18.29 3.75 -21.49
C SER A 40 17.89 3.98 -22.95
N GLY A 41 17.53 5.23 -23.26
CA GLY A 41 17.08 5.64 -24.61
C GLY A 41 15.71 5.11 -25.05
N GLN A 42 14.99 4.38 -24.19
CA GLN A 42 13.64 3.88 -24.49
C GLN A 42 12.58 4.90 -24.07
N LYS A 43 11.46 4.96 -24.81
CA LYS A 43 10.28 5.74 -24.43
C LYS A 43 9.43 4.93 -23.46
N VAL A 44 9.22 5.43 -22.25
CA VAL A 44 8.59 4.67 -21.16
C VAL A 44 7.31 5.34 -20.67
N LEU A 45 6.27 4.52 -20.49
CA LEU A 45 5.02 4.87 -19.81
C LEU A 45 4.94 4.16 -18.47
N THR A 46 4.88 4.90 -17.37
CA THR A 46 4.60 4.36 -16.03
C THR A 46 3.14 4.56 -15.67
N ILE A 47 2.51 3.56 -15.03
CA ILE A 47 1.10 3.62 -14.64
C ILE A 47 0.99 3.52 -13.11
N GLY A 48 0.47 4.58 -12.48
CA GLY A 48 0.38 4.71 -11.03
C GLY A 48 1.47 5.61 -10.46
N ASN A 49 1.08 6.46 -9.51
CA ASN A 49 1.89 7.55 -8.95
C ASN A 49 2.00 7.49 -7.41
N SER A 50 1.83 6.31 -6.82
CA SER A 50 2.19 6.06 -5.42
C SER A 50 3.71 5.86 -5.29
N ALA A 51 4.20 5.48 -4.11
CA ALA A 51 5.62 5.40 -3.79
C ALA A 51 6.48 4.74 -4.87
N SER A 52 6.12 3.53 -5.34
CA SER A 52 6.87 2.84 -6.39
C SER A 52 6.83 3.56 -7.75
N GLY A 53 5.69 4.14 -8.10
CA GLY A 53 5.56 4.91 -9.35
C GLY A 53 6.46 6.14 -9.32
N SER A 54 6.39 6.89 -8.22
CA SER A 54 7.25 8.05 -7.96
C SER A 54 8.73 7.71 -8.03
N ASP A 55 9.18 6.67 -7.34
CA ASP A 55 10.59 6.23 -7.40
C ASP A 55 11.00 5.85 -8.84
N ILE A 56 10.18 5.05 -9.53
CA ILE A 56 10.50 4.55 -10.86
C ILE A 56 10.59 5.69 -11.88
N PHE A 57 9.60 6.57 -11.99
CA PHE A 57 9.70 7.65 -12.98
C PHE A 57 10.82 8.64 -12.64
N ASN A 58 11.12 8.87 -11.34
CA ASN A 58 12.27 9.69 -10.91
C ASN A 58 13.63 9.11 -11.31
N GLU A 59 13.75 7.80 -11.35
CA GLU A 59 14.95 7.11 -11.83
C GLU A 59 15.01 7.10 -13.36
N LEU A 60 13.87 6.88 -14.02
CA LEU A 60 13.77 6.84 -15.48
C LEU A 60 14.05 8.20 -16.13
N THR A 61 13.65 9.32 -15.52
CA THR A 61 13.94 10.66 -16.08
C THR A 61 15.44 10.97 -16.20
N LYS A 62 16.30 10.18 -15.55
CA LYS A 62 17.76 10.31 -15.63
C LYS A 62 18.39 9.47 -16.74
N THR A 63 17.65 8.56 -17.38
CA THR A 63 18.22 7.52 -18.25
C THR A 63 17.40 7.19 -19.49
N ALA A 64 16.07 7.17 -19.38
CA ALA A 64 15.14 6.89 -20.48
C ALA A 64 15.06 8.06 -21.46
N HIS A 65 14.45 7.83 -22.62
CA HIS A 65 14.10 8.89 -23.54
C HIS A 65 13.01 9.77 -22.92
N LEU A 66 13.18 11.09 -22.97
CA LEU A 66 12.22 12.05 -22.42
C LEU A 66 11.18 12.47 -23.47
N PRO A 67 9.93 12.78 -23.06
CA PRO A 67 9.43 12.67 -21.69
C PRO A 67 9.18 11.22 -21.27
N VAL A 68 9.29 10.94 -19.97
CA VAL A 68 8.71 9.75 -19.36
C VAL A 68 7.23 10.04 -19.13
N TYR A 69 6.34 9.24 -19.72
CA TYR A 69 4.92 9.39 -19.52
C TYR A 69 4.50 8.77 -18.19
N SER A 70 3.69 9.49 -17.41
CA SER A 70 3.15 9.01 -16.12
C SER A 70 1.62 9.08 -16.13
N SER A 71 0.99 7.92 -16.29
CA SER A 71 -0.46 7.77 -16.23
C SER A 71 -0.92 7.72 -14.76
N ARG A 72 -1.83 8.62 -14.40
CA ARG A 72 -2.35 8.73 -13.03
C ARG A 72 -3.84 9.04 -13.02
N ARG A 73 -4.53 8.57 -11.98
CA ARG A 73 -5.96 8.84 -11.76
C ARG A 73 -6.20 10.17 -11.03
N ARG A 74 -5.34 10.50 -10.08
CA ARG A 74 -5.46 11.67 -9.18
C ARG A 74 -4.06 12.14 -8.77
N LYS A 75 -3.93 13.40 -8.32
CA LYS A 75 -2.70 13.90 -7.69
C LYS A 75 -2.35 13.02 -6.49
N SER A 76 -1.10 12.57 -6.43
CA SER A 76 -0.55 11.86 -5.28
C SER A 76 0.05 12.85 -4.28
N PRO A 77 0.09 12.55 -2.96
CA PRO A 77 0.81 13.36 -1.99
C PRO A 77 2.32 13.49 -2.27
N PHE A 78 2.86 12.65 -3.15
CA PHE A 78 4.27 12.66 -3.56
C PHE A 78 4.56 13.57 -4.76
N GLU A 79 3.58 14.35 -5.22
CA GLU A 79 3.67 15.16 -6.43
C GLU A 79 3.23 16.61 -6.17
N GLY A 80 3.86 17.55 -6.86
CA GLY A 80 3.41 18.94 -6.91
C GLY A 80 2.25 19.15 -7.90
N ASP A 81 1.90 20.42 -8.14
CA ASP A 81 0.80 20.79 -9.06
C ASP A 81 1.17 20.68 -10.54
N LYS A 82 2.46 20.60 -10.84
CA LYS A 82 3.00 20.48 -12.20
C LYS A 82 3.88 19.24 -12.31
N PRO A 83 3.95 18.61 -13.50
CA PRO A 83 4.88 17.51 -13.70
C PRO A 83 6.31 18.03 -13.53
N GLN A 84 7.15 17.21 -12.91
CA GLN A 84 8.57 17.53 -12.79
C GLN A 84 9.25 17.52 -14.16
N PRO A 85 10.43 18.17 -14.30
CA PRO A 85 11.17 18.17 -15.56
C PRO A 85 11.40 16.76 -16.11
N GLY A 86 11.12 16.57 -17.40
CA GLY A 86 11.25 15.28 -18.09
C GLY A 86 10.08 14.31 -17.89
N VAL A 87 9.01 14.70 -17.18
CA VAL A 87 7.78 13.90 -17.04
C VAL A 87 6.63 14.57 -17.77
N GLU A 88 5.80 13.76 -18.42
CA GLU A 88 4.50 14.20 -18.94
C GLU A 88 3.39 13.38 -18.30
N TRP A 89 2.40 14.04 -17.71
CA TRP A 89 1.25 13.35 -17.13
C TRP A 89 0.23 12.96 -18.20
N LYS A 90 -0.30 11.74 -18.06
CA LYS A 90 -1.45 11.26 -18.83
C LYS A 90 -2.59 10.86 -17.87
N PRO A 91 -3.86 10.92 -18.30
CA PRO A 91 -4.95 10.35 -17.52
C PRO A 91 -4.90 8.82 -17.53
N ILE A 92 -5.94 8.18 -17.00
CA ILE A 92 -6.03 6.72 -17.01
C ILE A 92 -6.14 6.20 -18.45
N ILE A 93 -5.56 5.03 -18.69
CA ILE A 93 -5.65 4.33 -19.97
C ILE A 93 -7.04 3.71 -20.07
N THR A 94 -7.71 3.90 -21.19
CA THR A 94 -9.02 3.31 -21.50
C THR A 94 -8.87 2.10 -22.40
N ARG A 95 -7.90 2.11 -23.33
CA ARG A 95 -7.74 1.03 -24.32
C ARG A 95 -6.31 0.88 -24.82
N TYR A 96 -5.93 -0.37 -25.07
CA TYR A 96 -4.76 -0.74 -25.85
C TYR A 96 -5.20 -1.20 -27.25
N HIS A 97 -4.62 -0.61 -28.28
CA HIS A 97 -4.93 -0.93 -29.67
C HIS A 97 -3.93 -1.94 -30.23
N ALA A 98 -4.41 -2.78 -31.14
CA ALA A 98 -3.60 -3.84 -31.73
C ALA A 98 -2.42 -3.30 -32.57
N ASP A 99 -2.46 -2.06 -33.05
CA ASP A 99 -1.38 -1.44 -33.82
C ASP A 99 -0.21 -0.94 -32.94
N GLY A 100 -0.38 -0.94 -31.61
CA GLY A 100 0.61 -0.44 -30.66
C GLY A 100 0.17 0.83 -29.93
N THR A 101 -0.91 1.46 -30.37
CA THR A 101 -1.42 2.73 -29.81
C THR A 101 -2.03 2.51 -28.40
N VAL A 102 -1.80 3.47 -27.51
CA VAL A 102 -2.37 3.52 -26.15
C VAL A 102 -3.31 4.72 -26.05
N GLU A 103 -4.56 4.50 -25.69
CA GLU A 103 -5.60 5.52 -25.58
C GLU A 103 -5.90 5.88 -24.13
N PHE A 104 -6.09 7.17 -23.87
CA PHE A 104 -6.36 7.71 -22.54
C PHE A 104 -7.77 8.31 -22.44
N GLU A 105 -8.27 8.48 -21.22
CA GLU A 105 -9.62 8.96 -20.91
C GLU A 105 -9.95 10.35 -21.49
N ASP A 106 -8.95 11.19 -21.71
CA ASP A 106 -9.12 12.52 -22.32
C ASP A 106 -9.15 12.49 -23.86
N GLY A 107 -9.13 11.30 -24.47
CA GLY A 107 -9.09 11.09 -25.91
C GLY A 107 -7.71 11.29 -26.53
N THR A 108 -6.69 11.64 -25.75
CA THR A 108 -5.30 11.66 -26.24
C THR A 108 -4.80 10.23 -26.46
N THR A 109 -3.80 10.10 -27.32
CA THR A 109 -3.17 8.81 -27.60
C THR A 109 -1.65 8.92 -27.54
N LEU A 110 -1.00 7.80 -27.24
CA LEU A 110 0.40 7.58 -27.59
C LEU A 110 0.44 6.60 -28.75
N GLY A 111 0.93 7.04 -29.90
CA GLY A 111 0.89 6.30 -31.16
C GLY A 111 1.81 5.07 -31.18
N ALA A 112 1.69 4.26 -32.24
CA ALA A 112 2.59 3.15 -32.48
C ALA A 112 4.06 3.61 -32.53
N GLY A 113 4.90 3.10 -31.62
CA GLY A 113 6.32 3.46 -31.52
C GLY A 113 6.62 4.69 -30.65
N GLU A 114 5.60 5.27 -29.99
CA GLU A 114 5.81 6.30 -28.96
C GLU A 114 6.08 5.70 -27.57
N VAL A 115 5.86 4.40 -27.40
CA VAL A 115 6.12 3.69 -26.15
C VAL A 115 6.79 2.35 -26.42
N ASP A 116 8.00 2.19 -25.90
CA ASP A 116 8.78 0.96 -25.96
C ASP A 116 8.50 0.06 -24.76
N LYS A 117 8.21 0.65 -23.59
CA LYS A 117 7.93 -0.04 -22.32
C LYS A 117 6.80 0.60 -21.53
N ILE A 118 5.97 -0.25 -20.94
CA ILE A 118 4.85 0.10 -20.09
C ILE A 118 5.04 -0.57 -18.73
N ILE A 119 5.17 0.22 -17.67
CA ILE A 119 5.46 -0.26 -16.31
C ILE A 119 4.25 0.01 -15.42
N TYR A 120 3.50 -1.04 -15.07
CA TYR A 120 2.45 -0.99 -14.07
C TYR A 120 3.05 -0.87 -12.66
N ALA A 121 2.88 0.27 -12.02
CA ALA A 121 3.19 0.56 -10.63
C ALA A 121 1.91 0.68 -9.77
N THR A 122 0.92 -0.14 -10.07
CA THR A 122 -0.45 -0.12 -9.52
C THR A 122 -0.60 -0.88 -8.19
N GLY A 123 0.51 -1.36 -7.62
CA GLY A 123 0.58 -1.96 -6.29
C GLY A 123 0.28 -3.46 -6.28
N TYR A 124 -0.13 -3.96 -5.12
CA TYR A 124 -0.27 -5.39 -4.87
C TYR A 124 -1.51 -5.69 -4.04
N ARG A 125 -1.96 -6.95 -4.10
CA ARG A 125 -3.01 -7.50 -3.22
C ARG A 125 -2.43 -8.55 -2.27
N PRO A 126 -2.79 -8.53 -0.98
CA PRO A 126 -2.35 -9.56 -0.04
C PRO A 126 -2.96 -10.91 -0.41
N SER A 127 -2.24 -11.98 -0.12
CA SER A 127 -2.60 -13.35 -0.43
C SER A 127 -2.19 -14.25 0.71
N PHE A 128 -3.08 -15.17 1.04
CA PHE A 128 -2.96 -16.04 2.21
C PHE A 128 -3.05 -17.49 1.75
N PRO A 129 -2.07 -17.99 0.96
CA PRO A 129 -2.15 -19.33 0.35
C PRO A 129 -2.12 -20.47 1.38
N PHE A 130 -1.74 -20.17 2.62
CA PHE A 130 -1.77 -21.10 3.74
C PHE A 130 -3.16 -21.21 4.40
N TRP A 131 -4.10 -20.34 4.04
CA TRP A 131 -5.42 -20.30 4.65
C TRP A 131 -6.40 -21.19 3.88
N ASN A 132 -6.91 -22.22 4.55
CA ASN A 132 -7.95 -23.08 4.00
C ASN A 132 -9.32 -22.63 4.51
N GLU A 133 -10.11 -21.96 3.66
CA GLU A 133 -11.41 -21.41 4.06
C GLU A 133 -12.41 -22.50 4.48
N ARG A 134 -12.39 -23.65 3.79
CA ARG A 134 -13.27 -24.77 4.11
C ARG A 134 -12.96 -25.38 5.48
N ALA A 135 -11.69 -25.52 5.81
CA ALA A 135 -11.27 -26.06 7.10
C ALA A 135 -11.49 -25.07 8.27
N ASN A 136 -11.35 -23.77 8.00
CA ASN A 136 -11.50 -22.73 9.02
C ASN A 136 -12.92 -22.12 9.08
N GLY A 137 -13.82 -22.52 8.18
CA GLY A 137 -15.23 -22.07 8.14
C GLY A 137 -15.44 -20.64 7.63
N ARG A 138 -14.39 -19.94 7.20
CA ARG A 138 -14.47 -18.56 6.68
C ARG A 138 -13.24 -18.14 5.87
N PRO A 139 -13.35 -17.10 5.02
CA PRO A 139 -12.19 -16.39 4.51
C PRO A 139 -11.37 -15.72 5.62
N ILE A 140 -10.06 -15.60 5.41
CA ILE A 140 -9.17 -14.80 6.26
C ILE A 140 -9.24 -13.31 5.89
N TYR A 141 -9.52 -13.01 4.62
CA TYR A 141 -9.49 -11.67 4.05
C TYR A 141 -10.70 -11.45 3.15
N ASP A 142 -11.37 -10.32 3.35
CA ASP A 142 -12.43 -9.82 2.50
C ASP A 142 -11.79 -8.92 1.42
N TYR A 143 -11.78 -9.43 0.19
CA TYR A 143 -11.17 -8.73 -0.95
C TYR A 143 -12.03 -7.61 -1.52
N GLU A 144 -13.33 -7.61 -1.26
CA GLU A 144 -14.24 -6.56 -1.71
C GLU A 144 -14.12 -5.33 -0.81
N VAL A 145 -14.10 -5.56 0.50
CA VAL A 145 -13.93 -4.50 1.51
C VAL A 145 -12.46 -4.15 1.71
N GLY A 146 -11.54 -5.07 1.43
CA GLY A 146 -10.10 -4.87 1.60
C GLY A 146 -9.66 -4.92 3.06
N LYS A 147 -10.16 -5.91 3.82
CA LYS A 147 -9.78 -6.09 5.23
C LYS A 147 -9.65 -7.57 5.64
N LEU A 148 -8.89 -7.82 6.69
CA LEU A 148 -8.93 -9.10 7.38
C LEU A 148 -10.27 -9.29 8.10
N VAL A 149 -10.79 -10.51 8.05
CA VAL A 149 -12.07 -10.89 8.67
C VAL A 149 -11.86 -11.24 10.14
N ASN A 150 -12.73 -10.68 10.99
CA ASN A 150 -12.78 -10.91 12.43
C ASN A 150 -11.52 -10.48 13.18
N THR A 151 -10.97 -9.32 12.83
CA THR A 151 -9.71 -8.83 13.40
C THR A 151 -9.85 -7.71 14.41
N TYR A 152 -8.87 -7.65 15.31
CA TYR A 152 -8.72 -6.64 16.34
C TYR A 152 -7.32 -6.04 16.30
N TRP A 153 -7.23 -4.71 16.29
CA TRP A 153 -5.98 -3.95 16.17
C TRP A 153 -5.07 -4.43 15.03
N HIS A 154 -5.67 -4.86 13.91
CA HIS A 154 -4.98 -5.36 12.72
C HIS A 154 -4.02 -6.53 12.98
N THR A 155 -4.12 -7.18 14.14
CA THR A 155 -3.10 -8.13 14.65
C THR A 155 -3.73 -9.40 15.21
N PHE A 156 -4.77 -9.27 16.04
CA PHE A 156 -5.41 -10.39 16.72
C PHE A 156 -6.73 -10.76 16.05
N PHE A 157 -7.23 -11.98 16.31
CA PHE A 157 -8.53 -12.44 15.83
C PHE A 157 -9.47 -12.71 17.00
N HIS A 158 -10.68 -12.16 16.96
CA HIS A 158 -11.62 -12.27 18.09
C HIS A 158 -12.40 -13.59 18.14
N ASP A 159 -12.33 -14.38 17.07
CA ASP A 159 -12.90 -15.72 16.95
C ASP A 159 -11.86 -16.84 16.97
N LEU A 160 -10.58 -16.51 16.76
CA LEU A 160 -9.45 -17.44 16.71
C LEU A 160 -8.31 -16.94 17.62
N PRO A 161 -8.40 -17.13 18.94
CA PRO A 161 -7.49 -16.50 19.91
C PRO A 161 -6.04 -17.02 19.85
N THR A 162 -5.81 -18.13 19.15
CA THR A 162 -4.47 -18.71 18.91
C THR A 162 -3.84 -18.26 17.59
N LEU A 163 -4.55 -17.41 16.82
CA LEU A 163 -4.08 -16.86 15.56
C LEU A 163 -3.78 -15.37 15.72
N ALA A 164 -2.66 -14.94 15.15
CA ALA A 164 -2.32 -13.54 15.01
C ALA A 164 -1.61 -13.32 13.66
N VAL A 165 -1.66 -12.08 13.19
CA VAL A 165 -1.00 -11.62 11.97
C VAL A 165 -0.06 -10.47 12.30
N VAL A 166 1.05 -10.39 11.59
CA VAL A 166 2.02 -9.28 11.69
C VAL A 166 2.23 -8.73 10.29
N GLY A 167 2.15 -7.41 10.16
CA GLY A 167 2.54 -6.68 8.96
C GLY A 167 1.52 -6.60 7.82
N ILE A 168 0.24 -6.63 8.13
CA ILE A 168 -0.83 -6.32 7.16
C ILE A 168 -1.07 -4.81 7.02
N GLU A 169 -0.71 -4.04 8.05
CA GLU A 169 -0.93 -2.61 8.13
C GLU A 169 -0.04 -1.80 7.20
N LYS A 170 -0.49 -0.57 6.92
CA LYS A 170 0.36 0.46 6.32
C LYS A 170 0.58 1.56 7.36
N GLY A 171 1.83 1.73 7.76
CA GLY A 171 2.26 2.68 8.78
C GLY A 171 3.79 2.74 8.85
N LEU A 172 4.33 2.93 10.06
CA LEU A 172 5.78 2.88 10.31
C LEU A 172 6.31 1.42 10.27
N THR A 173 6.39 0.85 9.07
CA THR A 173 6.52 -0.59 8.77
C THR A 173 7.37 -1.40 9.75
N PHE A 174 8.69 -1.20 9.80
CA PHE A 174 9.53 -2.06 10.63
C PHE A 174 9.29 -1.88 12.13
N ARG A 175 8.91 -0.67 12.56
CA ARG A 175 8.59 -0.41 13.96
C ARG A 175 7.26 -1.04 14.32
N SER A 176 6.24 -0.92 13.48
CA SER A 176 4.95 -1.53 13.75
C SER A 176 5.05 -3.06 13.81
N PHE A 177 5.82 -3.68 12.93
CA PHE A 177 6.05 -5.13 12.95
C PHE A 177 6.72 -5.59 14.24
N GLU A 178 7.70 -4.82 14.75
CA GLU A 178 8.35 -5.12 16.02
C GLU A 178 7.37 -5.06 17.19
N TYR A 179 6.51 -4.05 17.26
CA TYR A 179 5.49 -3.93 18.32
C TYR A 179 4.49 -5.09 18.26
N GLN A 180 3.98 -5.42 17.06
CA GLN A 180 3.07 -6.55 16.87
C GLN A 180 3.73 -7.86 17.30
N ALA A 181 4.95 -8.13 16.85
CA ALA A 181 5.66 -9.36 17.16
C ALA A 181 5.91 -9.53 18.67
N VAL A 182 6.34 -8.46 19.36
CA VAL A 182 6.54 -8.50 20.81
C VAL A 182 5.22 -8.73 21.55
N ALA A 183 4.15 -8.01 21.16
CA ALA A 183 2.83 -8.14 21.76
C ALA A 183 2.27 -9.56 21.59
N VAL A 184 2.33 -10.12 20.38
CA VAL A 184 1.90 -11.50 20.10
C VAL A 184 2.71 -12.51 20.89
N ALA A 185 4.04 -12.40 20.90
CA ALA A 185 4.90 -13.34 21.61
C ALA A 185 4.62 -13.36 23.12
N ARG A 186 4.42 -12.18 23.72
CA ARG A 186 4.10 -12.08 25.16
C ARG A 186 2.72 -12.59 25.49
N LEU A 187 1.72 -12.24 24.69
CA LEU A 187 0.35 -12.72 24.85
C LEU A 187 0.28 -14.24 24.78
N PHE A 188 0.84 -14.84 23.73
CA PHE A 188 0.75 -16.30 23.50
C PHE A 188 1.62 -17.12 24.45
N SER A 189 2.65 -16.53 25.04
CA SER A 189 3.44 -17.20 26.08
C SER A 189 2.92 -16.96 27.50
N GLY A 190 1.86 -16.15 27.68
CA GLY A 190 1.36 -15.76 28.99
C GLY A 190 2.37 -14.96 29.83
N ARG A 191 3.36 -14.32 29.19
CA ARG A 191 4.47 -13.63 29.89
C ARG A 191 4.17 -12.15 30.06
N ASN A 192 3.65 -11.78 31.22
CA ASN A 192 3.39 -10.40 31.65
C ASN A 192 2.52 -9.58 30.67
N ALA A 193 1.79 -10.24 29.78
CA ALA A 193 0.89 -9.56 28.87
C ALA A 193 -0.43 -9.22 29.58
N ILE A 194 -1.01 -8.08 29.22
CA ILE A 194 -2.41 -7.79 29.56
C ILE A 194 -3.28 -8.70 28.69
N PRO A 195 -4.29 -9.39 29.25
CA PRO A 195 -5.19 -10.19 28.45
C PRO A 195 -5.91 -9.33 27.40
N LEU A 196 -6.20 -9.91 26.24
CA LEU A 196 -7.08 -9.27 25.27
C LEU A 196 -8.46 -9.02 25.90
N PRO A 197 -9.13 -7.91 25.55
CA PRO A 197 -10.47 -7.65 26.05
C PRO A 197 -11.47 -8.70 25.52
N PRO A 198 -12.66 -8.83 26.12
CA PRO A 198 -13.69 -9.75 25.65
C PRO A 198 -14.00 -9.56 24.16
N ALA A 199 -14.37 -10.65 23.47
CA ALA A 199 -14.62 -10.64 22.03
C ALA A 199 -15.66 -9.58 21.59
N ARG A 200 -16.59 -9.22 22.48
CA ARG A 200 -17.56 -8.12 22.23
C ARG A 200 -16.88 -6.77 22.02
N GLU A 201 -15.86 -6.44 22.81
CA GLU A 201 -15.13 -5.18 22.68
C GLU A 201 -14.21 -5.20 21.45
N GLN A 202 -13.64 -6.36 21.13
CA GLN A 202 -12.84 -6.54 19.92
C GLN A 202 -13.68 -6.34 18.65
N ARG A 203 -14.90 -6.90 18.61
CA ARG A 203 -15.86 -6.69 17.52
C ARG A 203 -16.28 -5.23 17.39
N ARG A 204 -16.57 -4.58 18.51
CA ARG A 204 -16.91 -3.15 18.54
C ARG A 204 -15.80 -2.30 17.90
N TRP A 205 -14.53 -2.58 18.20
CA TRP A 205 -13.42 -1.89 17.55
C TRP A 205 -13.40 -2.11 16.02
N GLU A 206 -13.68 -3.33 15.56
CA GLU A 206 -13.72 -3.65 14.12
C GLU A 206 -14.86 -2.91 13.40
N GLU A 207 -16.02 -2.80 14.04
CA GLU A 207 -17.17 -2.03 13.59
C GLU A 207 -16.84 -0.53 13.52
N GLU A 208 -16.29 0.04 14.60
CA GLU A 208 -15.86 1.45 14.65
C GLU A 208 -14.81 1.75 13.57
N ARG A 209 -13.88 0.82 13.33
CA ARG A 209 -12.89 0.95 12.25
C ARG A 209 -13.54 0.91 10.87
N THR A 210 -14.57 0.09 10.69
CA THR A 210 -15.34 0.01 9.44
C THR A 210 -16.10 1.32 9.18
N GLU A 211 -16.69 1.93 10.21
CA GLU A 211 -17.33 3.24 10.09
C GLU A 211 -16.32 4.36 9.79
N TRP A 212 -15.13 4.30 10.39
CA TRP A 212 -14.05 5.23 10.05
C TRP A 212 -13.60 5.11 8.58
N VAL A 213 -13.54 3.90 8.03
CA VAL A 213 -13.26 3.68 6.60
C VAL A 213 -14.32 4.34 5.73
N LYS A 214 -15.61 4.18 6.06
CA LYS A 214 -16.71 4.81 5.33
C LYS A 214 -16.65 6.33 5.41
N ALA A 215 -16.36 6.87 6.60
CA ALA A 215 -16.33 8.32 6.84
C ALA A 215 -15.14 9.02 6.17
N THR A 216 -13.98 8.35 6.11
CA THR A 216 -12.74 8.97 5.63
C THR A 216 -12.35 8.55 4.21
N GLY A 217 -12.87 7.42 3.73
CA GLY A 217 -12.45 6.78 2.48
C GLY A 217 -11.07 6.10 2.54
N LYS A 218 -10.37 6.14 3.68
CA LYS A 218 -9.07 5.47 3.87
C LYS A 218 -9.24 3.94 3.89
N LYS A 219 -8.17 3.17 3.64
CA LYS A 219 -8.25 1.71 3.68
C LYS A 219 -8.28 1.20 5.12
N PHE A 220 -8.90 0.05 5.32
CA PHE A 220 -9.09 -0.53 6.66
C PHE A 220 -7.79 -0.66 7.45
N HIS A 221 -6.73 -1.12 6.79
CA HIS A 221 -5.41 -1.35 7.40
C HIS A 221 -4.44 -0.15 7.30
N ASP A 222 -4.89 1.02 6.83
CA ASP A 222 -4.07 2.23 6.80
C ASP A 222 -4.07 2.89 8.19
N ILE A 223 -3.00 2.74 8.95
CA ILE A 223 -2.84 3.45 10.21
C ILE A 223 -2.47 4.88 9.89
N GLU A 224 -3.13 5.86 10.51
CA GLU A 224 -2.81 7.25 10.24
C GLU A 224 -1.34 7.56 10.54
N SER A 225 -0.57 7.59 9.47
CA SER A 225 0.76 8.14 9.39
C SER A 225 0.87 8.80 8.03
N GLU A 226 1.00 10.13 8.00
CA GLU A 226 1.55 10.74 6.80
C GLU A 226 2.98 10.21 6.63
N PRO A 227 3.51 10.13 5.40
CA PRO A 227 4.92 9.89 5.18
C PRO A 227 5.77 10.85 6.02
N GLY A 228 6.37 10.34 7.10
CA GLY A 228 7.11 11.17 8.06
C GLY A 228 6.25 11.87 9.14
N ARG A 229 5.07 11.36 9.52
CA ARG A 229 4.38 11.79 10.75
C ARG A 229 3.69 10.61 11.44
N LEU A 230 3.92 10.44 12.74
CA LEU A 230 3.11 9.58 13.59
C LEU A 230 1.87 10.36 14.02
N GLY A 231 0.71 9.99 13.47
CA GLY A 231 -0.59 10.56 13.82
C GLY A 231 -1.17 9.98 15.12
N GLU A 232 -2.34 10.47 15.52
CA GLU A 232 -3.03 10.03 16.72
C GLU A 232 -3.33 8.52 16.68
N ASP A 233 -3.79 8.01 15.53
CA ASP A 233 -4.09 6.59 15.34
C ASP A 233 -2.83 5.72 15.52
N SER A 234 -1.68 6.18 14.98
CA SER A 234 -0.39 5.51 15.17
C SER A 234 0.00 5.42 16.64
N PHE A 235 -0.11 6.51 17.40
CA PHE A 235 0.19 6.51 18.83
C PHE A 235 -0.78 5.66 19.63
N LYS A 236 -2.08 5.71 19.30
CA LYS A 236 -3.12 4.91 19.95
C LYS A 236 -2.84 3.42 19.75
N TRP A 237 -2.53 3.02 18.52
CA TRP A 237 -2.28 1.64 18.15
C TRP A 237 -0.96 1.10 18.69
N LEU A 238 0.17 1.79 18.43
CA LEU A 238 1.47 1.37 18.96
C LEU A 238 1.49 1.40 20.49
N GLY A 239 0.83 2.40 21.10
CA GLY A 239 0.66 2.49 22.55
C GLY A 239 -0.19 1.34 23.11
N TYR A 240 -1.22 0.89 22.38
CA TYR A 240 -1.99 -0.29 22.76
C TYR A 240 -1.12 -1.55 22.75
N LEU A 241 -0.38 -1.81 21.66
CA LEU A 241 0.53 -2.96 21.56
C LEU A 241 1.62 -2.91 22.63
N TYR A 242 2.15 -1.72 22.92
CA TYR A 242 3.13 -1.50 23.99
C TYR A 242 2.58 -1.89 25.36
N ARG A 243 1.38 -1.42 25.70
CA ARG A 243 0.72 -1.75 26.97
C ARG A 243 0.35 -3.22 27.06
N LEU A 244 -0.17 -3.79 25.98
CA LEU A 244 -0.53 -5.21 25.91
C LEU A 244 0.67 -6.11 26.16
N ALA A 245 1.83 -5.77 25.58
CA ALA A 245 3.08 -6.46 25.87
C ALA A 245 3.46 -6.40 27.35
N GLY A 246 3.07 -5.37 28.10
CA GLY A 246 3.36 -5.24 29.52
C GLY A 246 4.84 -4.95 29.84
N LEU A 247 5.22 -5.10 31.11
CA LEU A 247 6.59 -4.84 31.56
C LEU A 247 7.52 -6.02 31.22
N GLY A 248 8.82 -5.74 31.11
CA GLY A 248 9.84 -6.79 31.11
C GLY A 248 9.78 -7.63 32.39
N THR A 249 10.34 -8.83 32.37
CA THR A 249 10.48 -9.62 33.61
C THR A 249 11.63 -9.06 34.45
N LEU A 250 11.62 -9.36 35.76
CA LEU A 250 12.70 -8.95 36.67
C LEU A 250 14.08 -9.48 36.22
N THR A 251 14.08 -10.65 35.57
CA THR A 251 15.27 -11.31 35.02
C THR A 251 15.71 -10.75 33.66
N GLY A 252 14.94 -9.84 33.06
CA GLY A 252 15.23 -9.25 31.74
C GLY A 252 14.89 -10.18 30.56
N ASP A 253 14.13 -11.25 30.79
CA ASP A 253 13.76 -12.20 29.75
C ASP A 253 12.75 -11.61 28.76
N GLY A 254 13.02 -11.87 27.48
CA GLY A 254 12.15 -11.48 26.38
C GLY A 254 12.31 -10.03 25.95
N ARG A 255 11.90 -9.74 24.71
CA ARG A 255 12.04 -8.41 24.12
C ARG A 255 10.97 -7.47 24.68
N VAL A 256 11.34 -6.24 24.98
CA VAL A 256 10.42 -5.14 25.33
C VAL A 256 10.12 -4.37 24.04
N PRO A 257 8.88 -3.90 23.82
CA PRO A 257 8.61 -3.02 22.69
C PRO A 257 9.52 -1.80 22.80
N PRO A 258 10.12 -1.36 21.69
CA PRO A 258 11.10 -0.28 21.74
C PRO A 258 10.41 1.05 22.11
N VAL A 259 11.15 2.01 22.65
CA VAL A 259 10.59 3.32 22.99
C VAL A 259 10.54 4.22 21.75
N LEU A 260 9.49 5.03 21.64
CA LEU A 260 9.47 6.19 20.73
C LEU A 260 10.13 7.38 21.43
N SER A 261 11.46 7.46 21.38
CA SER A 261 12.21 8.52 22.04
C SER A 261 11.94 9.89 21.39
N LYS A 262 12.31 10.98 22.09
CA LYS A 262 12.17 12.34 21.54
C LYS A 262 12.94 12.48 20.22
N GLU A 263 14.12 11.89 20.14
CA GLU A 263 14.98 11.88 18.96
C GLU A 263 14.31 11.12 17.81
N LEU A 264 13.75 9.94 18.07
CA LEU A 264 13.04 9.18 17.04
C LEU A 264 11.78 9.91 16.56
N LEU A 265 11.01 10.49 17.49
CA LEU A 265 9.83 11.27 17.13
C LEU A 265 10.18 12.51 16.32
N HIS A 266 11.30 13.17 16.64
CA HIS A 266 11.84 14.27 15.85
C HIS A 266 12.24 13.78 14.45
N ALA A 267 13.05 12.71 14.36
CA ALA A 267 13.51 12.14 13.11
C ALA A 267 12.35 11.72 12.20
N VAL A 268 11.32 11.07 12.76
CA VAL A 268 10.12 10.71 11.99
C VAL A 268 9.46 11.95 11.41
N ARG A 269 9.38 13.06 12.17
CA ARG A 269 8.74 14.31 11.75
C ARG A 269 9.53 15.13 10.73
N THR A 270 10.85 14.98 10.69
CA THR A 270 11.74 15.86 9.92
C THR A 270 12.43 15.16 8.75
N ILE A 271 12.57 13.84 8.77
CA ILE A 271 13.18 13.09 7.67
C ILE A 271 12.10 12.73 6.65
N HIS A 272 12.20 13.32 5.47
CA HIS A 272 11.28 13.05 4.36
C HIS A 272 11.99 12.28 3.26
N LYS A 273 11.34 11.21 2.78
CA LYS A 273 11.79 10.47 1.59
C LYS A 273 11.60 11.29 0.31
N TYR A 274 10.53 12.07 0.24
CA TYR A 274 10.15 12.86 -0.94
C TYR A 274 10.13 14.36 -0.60
N PRO A 275 10.34 15.24 -1.60
CA PRO A 275 10.17 16.68 -1.41
C PRO A 275 8.75 17.01 -0.94
N ARG A 276 8.61 18.06 -0.14
CA ARG A 276 7.30 18.64 0.19
C ARG A 276 6.95 19.65 -0.88
N TYR A 277 5.83 19.44 -1.55
CA TYR A 277 5.40 20.30 -2.66
C TYR A 277 4.41 21.39 -2.23
N ASP A 278 3.91 21.35 -0.99
CA ASP A 278 2.87 22.26 -0.48
C ASP A 278 3.38 23.32 0.53
N GLU A 279 4.68 23.40 0.84
CA GLU A 279 5.18 24.31 1.90
C GLU A 279 5.50 25.75 1.44
N ASP A 280 5.45 26.05 0.14
CA ASP A 280 5.73 27.39 -0.38
C ASP A 280 4.47 28.24 -0.66
N ALA A 281 3.27 27.74 -0.33
CA ALA A 281 2.02 28.46 -0.54
C ALA A 281 1.13 28.49 0.73
N ALA A 282 1.18 29.62 1.42
CA ALA A 282 0.24 30.09 2.44
C ALA A 282 0.31 29.43 3.84
N GLY A 283 0.46 30.30 4.85
CA GLY A 283 0.43 29.93 6.25
C GLY A 283 -0.92 29.40 6.70
N GLY A 284 -0.87 28.48 7.66
CA GLY A 284 -1.94 28.18 8.59
C GLY A 284 -3.23 27.62 7.99
N GLU A 285 -3.26 26.30 7.80
CA GLU A 285 -4.37 25.43 8.23
C GLU A 285 -3.95 23.97 8.10
N VAL A 286 -4.20 23.18 9.15
CA VAL A 286 -3.93 21.74 9.18
C VAL A 286 -5.00 21.07 8.32
N TYR A 287 -4.76 20.96 7.02
CA TYR A 287 -5.64 20.21 6.13
C TYR A 287 -5.46 18.72 6.39
N GLY A 288 -6.50 18.12 6.96
CA GLY A 288 -6.57 16.70 7.27
C GLY A 288 -6.26 15.83 6.07
N TYR A 289 -5.40 14.84 6.30
CA TYR A 289 -5.07 13.76 5.37
C TYR A 289 -6.35 13.00 4.96
N HIS A 290 -6.87 13.27 3.76
CA HIS A 290 -7.79 12.38 3.06
C HIS A 290 -6.96 11.37 2.28
N GLY A 291 -6.66 10.23 2.93
CA GLY A 291 -6.01 9.12 2.24
C GLY A 291 -6.83 8.76 1.00
N GLY A 292 -6.18 8.77 -0.16
CA GLY A 292 -6.81 8.58 -1.45
C GLY A 292 -7.70 7.34 -1.43
N SER A 293 -9.01 7.58 -1.35
CA SER A 293 -9.98 6.52 -1.36
C SER A 293 -9.98 5.87 -2.73
N SER A 294 -9.78 4.56 -2.75
CA SER A 294 -10.36 3.76 -3.80
C SER A 294 -11.86 3.75 -3.52
N THR A 295 -12.59 4.77 -4.00
CA THR A 295 -14.02 4.60 -4.21
C THR A 295 -14.16 3.39 -5.12
N GLY A 296 -14.73 2.31 -4.58
CA GLY A 296 -15.09 1.13 -5.35
C GLY A 296 -15.95 1.57 -6.53
N GLY A 297 -15.35 1.61 -7.71
CA GLY A 297 -16.12 1.34 -8.90
C GLY A 297 -16.70 -0.05 -8.71
N LYS A 298 -18.02 -0.17 -8.87
CA LYS A 298 -18.74 -1.45 -8.84
C LYS A 298 -18.21 -2.32 -9.99
N HIS A 299 -17.08 -2.95 -9.77
CA HIS A 299 -16.51 -3.96 -10.63
C HIS A 299 -16.41 -5.21 -9.78
N ALA A 300 -17.29 -6.16 -10.08
CA ALA A 300 -17.32 -7.47 -9.47
C ALA A 300 -15.92 -8.10 -9.57
N ALA A 301 -15.65 -9.12 -8.76
CA ALA A 301 -14.39 -9.88 -8.74
C ALA A 301 -13.93 -10.48 -10.11
N LYS A 302 -14.66 -10.21 -11.21
CA LYS A 302 -14.40 -10.65 -12.59
C LYS A 302 -13.50 -9.73 -13.43
N ASP A 303 -13.11 -8.54 -12.95
CA ASP A 303 -12.43 -7.53 -13.80
C ASP A 303 -10.91 -7.39 -13.53
N TRP A 304 -10.21 -8.50 -13.22
CA TRP A 304 -8.76 -8.50 -13.00
C TRP A 304 -8.10 -9.61 -13.81
N VAL A 305 -7.06 -9.25 -14.56
CA VAL A 305 -6.24 -10.23 -15.28
C VAL A 305 -5.13 -10.69 -14.35
N VAL A 306 -5.14 -11.97 -13.98
CA VAL A 306 -3.98 -12.63 -13.38
C VAL A 306 -3.04 -12.99 -14.52
N VAL A 307 -1.97 -12.22 -14.67
CA VAL A 307 -0.90 -12.56 -15.62
C VAL A 307 0.09 -13.48 -14.90
N ASP A 308 -0.08 -14.79 -15.07
CA ASP A 308 0.92 -15.77 -14.68
C ASP A 308 2.03 -15.81 -15.74
N GLY A 309 3.29 -15.61 -15.34
CA GLY A 309 4.47 -15.85 -16.20
C GLY A 309 5.13 -14.64 -16.89
N LEU A 310 5.18 -13.47 -16.24
CA LEU A 310 6.17 -12.42 -16.59
C LEU A 310 7.54 -12.71 -15.96
#